data_AF-A0AAV2JSD4-F1
#
_entry.id   AF-A0AAV2JSD4-F1
#
_cell.length_a   1.000
_cell.length_b   1.000
_cell.length_c   1.000
_cell.angle_alpha   90.00
_cell.angle_beta   90.00
_cell.angle_gamma   90.00
#
_symmetry.space_group_name_H-M   'P 1'
#
loop_
_entity.id
_entity.type
_entity.pdbx_description
1 polymer ?
#
loop_
_entity_poly.entity_id
_entity_poly.type
_entity_poly.pdbx_seq_one_letter_code
_entity_poly.pdbx_strand_id
1 'polypeptide(L)'
;MTSSRPLRSNRRVLASPAHSLTCSQPHLLTASPAHSLTCSQPHLLTASPAHSLTCSQPHLLTASPAHSLTCSQPHLLTASPANSLTCAHSLTCSQPHLLTASPAHSLTCSQPHLLTASPAHSLTCSQPHLLTASPAHSLTCSQPHLLTASPAHSLTCSQPHLLTASPAHSLTCSQPHLLTASPAHSLTCSQPHLLTASPAHSLTCSQPHLLTASPAHSLTC
;
A
#
# COMPACT_ATOMS: atom_id res chain seq x y z
N MET A 1 31.37 5.74 -21.30
CA MET A 1 31.74 4.36 -20.93
C MET A 1 30.64 3.78 -20.06
N THR A 2 29.56 3.29 -20.67
CA THR A 2 28.45 2.62 -19.98
C THR A 2 28.78 1.14 -19.88
N SER A 3 29.34 0.73 -18.75
CA SER A 3 29.58 -0.69 -18.47
C SER A 3 28.26 -1.36 -18.09
N SER A 4 27.52 -1.83 -19.10
CA SER A 4 26.41 -2.77 -18.93
C SER A 4 27.01 -4.17 -18.72
N ARG A 5 26.94 -4.68 -17.50
CA ARG A 5 27.48 -6.01 -17.16
C ARG A 5 26.34 -7.04 -17.12
N PRO A 6 26.08 -7.80 -18.20
CA PRO A 6 25.12 -8.89 -18.16
C PRO A 6 25.72 -10.06 -17.38
N LEU A 7 25.32 -10.23 -16.11
CA LEU A 7 25.71 -11.38 -15.31
C LEU A 7 24.71 -12.52 -15.54
N ARG A 8 25.02 -13.40 -16.51
CA ARG A 8 24.34 -14.69 -16.65
C ARG A 8 24.92 -15.65 -15.61
N SER A 9 24.04 -16.13 -14.72
CA SER A 9 24.30 -17.27 -13.81
C SER A 9 25.40 -17.06 -12.77
N ASN A 10 25.09 -16.41 -11.64
CA ASN A 10 25.85 -16.55 -10.40
C ASN A 10 24.91 -16.67 -9.19
N ARG A 11 25.11 -17.69 -8.35
CA ARG A 11 24.30 -18.00 -7.15
C ARG A 11 24.28 -16.86 -6.11
N ARG A 12 25.22 -15.92 -6.18
CA ARG A 12 25.28 -14.75 -5.31
C ARG A 12 25.90 -13.59 -6.10
N VAL A 13 25.17 -12.49 -6.25
CA VAL A 13 25.65 -11.28 -6.94
C VAL A 13 25.70 -10.12 -5.95
N LEU A 14 26.90 -9.59 -5.75
CA LEU A 14 27.15 -8.33 -5.04
C LEU A 14 27.49 -7.27 -6.09
N ALA A 15 26.60 -6.33 -6.34
CA ALA A 15 26.81 -5.28 -7.33
C ALA A 15 27.18 -3.96 -6.65
N SER A 16 28.41 -3.50 -6.90
CA SER A 16 28.95 -2.17 -6.53
C SER A 16 28.35 -1.08 -7.45
N PRO A 17 28.64 0.23 -7.23
CA PRO A 17 27.94 1.33 -7.91
C PRO A 17 27.78 1.10 -9.41
N ALA A 18 26.54 0.88 -9.84
CA ALA A 18 26.23 0.61 -11.22
C ALA A 18 25.17 1.57 -11.72
N HIS A 19 25.40 2.13 -12.90
CA HIS A 19 24.42 3.00 -13.53
C HIS A 19 23.17 2.21 -13.95
N SER A 20 23.34 1.00 -14.47
CA SER A 20 22.23 0.09 -14.80
C SER A 20 22.65 -1.36 -14.57
N LEU A 21 21.77 -2.14 -13.94
CA LEU A 21 21.93 -3.57 -13.71
C LEU A 21 20.69 -4.32 -14.21
N THR A 22 20.93 -5.39 -14.97
CA THR A 22 19.88 -6.33 -15.39
C THR A 22 20.27 -7.75 -14.98
N CYS A 23 19.38 -8.44 -14.29
CA CYS A 23 19.59 -9.81 -13.83
C CYS A 23 18.38 -10.72 -14.09
N SER A 24 18.67 -12.01 -14.29
CA SER A 24 17.67 -13.05 -14.44
C SER A 24 18.05 -14.24 -13.57
N GLN A 25 17.11 -14.67 -12.74
CA GLN A 25 17.22 -15.82 -11.83
C GLN A 25 18.41 -15.80 -10.85
N PRO A 26 18.80 -14.67 -10.23
CA PRO A 26 19.79 -14.73 -9.17
C PRO A 26 19.18 -15.37 -7.92
N HIS A 27 19.89 -16.30 -7.29
CA HIS A 27 19.43 -16.83 -6.01
C HIS A 27 19.52 -15.76 -4.91
N LEU A 28 20.61 -14.99 -4.86
CA LEU A 28 20.76 -13.85 -3.97
C LEU A 28 21.36 -12.66 -4.72
N LEU A 29 20.67 -11.52 -4.68
CA LEU A 29 21.16 -10.26 -5.21
C LEU A 29 21.19 -9.19 -4.12
N THR A 30 22.35 -8.57 -3.94
CA THR A 30 22.49 -7.34 -3.16
C THR A 30 23.08 -6.26 -4.08
N ALA A 31 22.35 -5.17 -4.26
CA ALA A 31 22.74 -4.07 -5.13
C ALA A 31 22.87 -2.76 -4.34
N SER A 32 24.07 -2.19 -4.34
CA SER A 32 24.40 -1.03 -3.52
C SER A 32 25.57 -0.22 -4.09
N PRO A 33 25.37 1.05 -4.51
CA PRO A 33 24.17 1.72 -5.03
C PRO A 33 23.83 1.35 -6.48
N ALA A 34 22.57 1.51 -6.90
CA ALA A 34 22.17 1.36 -8.31
C ALA A 34 21.29 2.53 -8.78
N HIS A 35 21.56 3.09 -9.96
CA HIS A 35 20.65 4.09 -10.52
C HIS A 35 19.41 3.39 -11.12
N SER A 36 19.59 2.39 -11.98
CA SER A 36 18.50 1.54 -12.47
C SER A 36 18.80 0.06 -12.22
N LEU A 37 17.84 -0.66 -11.64
CA LEU A 37 17.93 -2.11 -11.41
C LEU A 37 16.69 -2.80 -11.96
N THR A 38 16.89 -3.75 -12.87
CA THR A 38 15.85 -4.63 -13.39
C THR A 38 16.20 -6.07 -13.04
N CYS A 39 15.32 -6.79 -12.35
CA CYS A 39 15.55 -8.20 -12.05
C CYS A 39 14.31 -9.07 -12.26
N SER A 40 14.54 -10.29 -12.75
CA SER A 40 13.48 -11.30 -12.91
C SER A 40 13.81 -12.54 -12.09
N GLN A 41 12.82 -13.04 -11.35
CA GLN A 41 12.86 -14.25 -10.54
C GLN A 41 14.01 -14.34 -9.51
N PRO A 42 14.35 -13.27 -8.76
CA PRO A 42 15.32 -13.41 -7.69
C PRO A 42 14.70 -14.21 -6.53
N HIS A 43 15.44 -15.11 -5.90
CA HIS A 43 14.93 -15.69 -4.65
C HIS A 43 15.00 -14.65 -3.52
N LEU A 44 16.15 -13.98 -3.35
CA LEU A 44 16.29 -12.85 -2.43
C LEU A 44 16.89 -11.64 -3.16
N LEU A 45 16.23 -10.48 -3.06
CA LEU A 45 16.72 -9.21 -3.58
C LEU A 45 16.75 -8.15 -2.48
N THR A 46 17.94 -7.60 -2.23
CA THR A 46 18.14 -6.40 -1.39
C THR A 46 18.72 -5.29 -2.26
N ALA A 47 18.07 -4.13 -2.31
CA ALA A 47 18.54 -2.97 -3.08
C ALA A 47 18.62 -1.72 -2.22
N SER A 48 19.83 -1.16 -2.12
CA SER A 48 20.11 -0.07 -1.18
C SER A 48 21.32 0.78 -1.57
N PRO A 49 21.17 2.08 -1.91
CA PRO A 49 19.97 2.76 -2.44
C PRO A 49 19.75 2.46 -3.93
N ALA A 50 18.50 2.59 -4.39
CA ALA A 50 18.12 2.50 -5.79
C ALA A 50 17.36 3.75 -6.27
N HIS A 51 17.65 4.29 -7.45
CA HIS A 51 16.79 5.34 -8.00
C HIS A 51 15.52 4.73 -8.64
N SER A 52 15.68 3.76 -9.53
CA SER A 52 14.57 2.99 -10.11
C SER A 52 14.81 1.49 -9.94
N LEU A 53 13.81 0.79 -9.41
CA LEU A 53 13.83 -0.66 -9.23
C LEU A 53 12.60 -1.30 -9.90
N THR A 54 12.85 -2.20 -10.84
CA THR A 54 11.83 -3.06 -11.44
C THR A 54 12.14 -4.52 -11.12
N CYS A 55 11.20 -5.23 -10.50
CA CYS A 55 11.35 -6.63 -10.17
C CYS A 55 10.12 -7.45 -10.55
N SER A 56 10.33 -8.67 -11.03
CA SER A 56 9.27 -9.63 -11.32
C SER A 56 9.52 -10.94 -10.58
N GLN A 57 8.51 -11.45 -9.89
CA GLN A 57 8.49 -12.72 -9.16
C GLN A 57 9.63 -12.89 -8.13
N PRO A 58 9.95 -11.89 -7.29
CA PRO A 58 10.87 -12.13 -6.19
C PRO A 58 10.20 -13.01 -5.12
N HIS A 59 10.93 -13.94 -4.52
CA HIS A 59 10.41 -14.56 -3.30
C HIS A 59 10.46 -13.55 -2.15
N LEU A 60 11.61 -12.91 -1.92
CA LEU A 60 11.76 -11.82 -0.96
C LEU A 60 12.40 -10.59 -1.63
N LEU A 61 11.76 -9.42 -1.47
CA LEU A 61 12.29 -8.15 -1.90
C LEU A 61 12.35 -7.15 -0.74
N THR A 62 13.55 -6.64 -0.47
CA THR A 62 13.80 -5.53 0.45
C THR A 62 14.42 -4.37 -0.33
N ALA A 63 13.77 -3.20 -0.31
CA ALA A 63 14.26 -2.01 -1.00
C ALA A 63 14.37 -0.82 -0.05
N SER A 64 15.58 -0.25 0.05
CA SER A 64 15.89 0.72 1.10
C SER A 64 17.09 1.64 0.77
N PRO A 65 16.91 2.95 0.51
CA PRO A 65 15.74 3.62 -0.07
C PRO A 65 15.62 3.40 -1.58
N ALA A 66 14.41 3.51 -2.12
CA ALA A 66 14.12 3.47 -3.55
C ALA A 66 13.28 4.68 -3.96
N HIS A 67 13.67 5.45 -4.99
CA HIS A 67 12.83 6.57 -5.43
C HIS A 67 11.56 6.08 -6.14
N SER A 68 11.71 5.14 -7.09
CA SER A 68 10.61 4.45 -7.76
C SER A 68 10.80 2.93 -7.67
N LEU A 69 9.74 2.21 -7.26
CA LEU A 69 9.71 0.76 -7.16
C LEU A 69 8.50 0.20 -7.90
N THR A 70 8.75 -0.66 -8.89
CA THR A 70 7.72 -1.47 -9.55
C THR A 70 7.99 -2.95 -9.30
N CYS A 71 7.03 -3.66 -8.73
CA CYS A 71 7.16 -5.09 -8.45
C CYS A 71 5.91 -5.87 -8.87
N SER A 72 6.11 -7.04 -9.50
CA SER A 72 5.03 -7.96 -9.84
C SER A 72 5.23 -9.30 -9.13
N GLN A 73 4.18 -9.81 -8.49
CA GLN A 73 4.12 -11.11 -7.84
C GLN A 73 5.21 -11.38 -6.79
N PRO A 74 5.54 -10.43 -5.88
CA PRO A 74 6.42 -10.76 -4.77
C PRO A 74 5.71 -11.68 -3.77
N HIS A 75 6.41 -12.67 -3.20
CA HIS A 75 5.85 -13.33 -2.02
C HIS A 75 5.91 -12.37 -0.82
N LEU A 76 7.06 -11.77 -0.56
CA LEU A 76 7.22 -10.73 0.47
C LEU A 76 7.90 -9.48 -0.12
N LEU A 77 7.29 -8.31 0.09
CA LEU A 77 7.86 -7.01 -0.25
C LEU A 77 7.93 -6.11 0.98
N THR A 78 9.14 -5.67 1.32
CA THR A 78 9.39 -4.63 2.32
C THR A 78 10.06 -3.43 1.65
N ALA A 79 9.42 -2.28 1.71
CA ALA A 79 10.00 -1.00 1.27
C ALA A 79 10.12 -0.07 2.48
N SER A 80 11.36 0.16 2.92
CA SER A 80 11.65 0.97 4.12
C SER A 80 12.94 1.78 3.98
N PRO A 81 13.09 2.94 4.62
CA PRO A 81 14.32 3.72 4.60
C PRO A 81 15.34 3.08 5.55
N ALA A 82 16.57 2.91 5.08
CA ALA A 82 17.59 2.25 5.88
C ALA A 82 18.21 3.14 6.96
N ASN A 83 18.31 4.48 6.80
CA ASN A 83 18.89 5.40 7.81
C ASN A 83 18.81 6.93 7.50
N SER A 84 17.96 7.40 6.58
CA SER A 84 17.78 8.84 6.33
C SER A 84 16.50 9.10 5.56
N LEU A 85 15.86 10.25 5.84
CA LEU A 85 14.57 10.88 5.45
C LEU A 85 14.01 10.69 4.02
N THR A 86 14.33 9.61 3.32
CA THR A 86 13.90 9.37 1.94
C THR A 86 12.87 8.24 1.90
N CYS A 87 11.60 8.65 1.79
CA CYS A 87 10.46 7.78 1.51
C CYS A 87 10.64 7.11 0.14
N ALA A 88 9.99 5.96 -0.07
CA ALA A 88 9.67 5.59 -1.45
C ALA A 88 8.76 6.67 -2.03
N HIS A 89 9.19 7.35 -3.09
CA HIS A 89 8.37 8.41 -3.68
C HIS A 89 7.17 7.80 -4.40
N SER A 90 7.40 6.73 -5.17
CA SER A 90 6.35 5.96 -5.83
C SER A 90 6.61 4.46 -5.72
N LEU A 91 5.62 3.72 -5.23
CA LEU A 91 5.61 2.25 -5.16
C LEU A 91 4.40 1.72 -5.91
N THR A 92 4.65 0.91 -6.94
CA THR A 92 3.62 0.14 -7.66
C THR A 92 3.86 -1.35 -7.45
N CYS A 93 2.87 -2.06 -6.94
CA CYS A 93 2.95 -3.50 -6.71
C CYS A 93 1.71 -4.24 -7.22
N SER A 94 1.90 -5.39 -7.84
CA SER A 94 0.80 -6.27 -8.26
C SER A 94 0.96 -7.66 -7.64
N GLN A 95 -0.12 -8.18 -7.07
CA GLN A 95 -0.24 -9.53 -6.50
C GLN A 95 0.81 -9.88 -5.42
N PRO A 96 1.14 -8.99 -4.45
CA PRO A 96 1.97 -9.39 -3.34
C PRO A 96 1.21 -10.34 -2.39
N HIS A 97 1.88 -11.37 -1.85
CA HIS A 97 1.30 -12.07 -0.72
C HIS A 97 1.35 -11.19 0.55
N LEU A 98 2.50 -10.58 0.82
CA LEU A 98 2.66 -9.60 1.90
C LEU A 98 3.40 -8.36 1.37
N LEU A 99 2.83 -7.18 1.62
CA LEU A 99 3.47 -5.89 1.35
C LEU A 99 3.49 -5.00 2.60
N THR A 100 4.69 -4.58 2.99
CA THR A 100 4.92 -3.55 4.01
C THR A 100 5.63 -2.35 3.38
N ALA A 101 5.02 -1.17 3.47
CA ALA A 101 5.58 0.06 2.91
C ALA A 101 5.61 1.19 3.95
N SER A 102 6.81 1.65 4.29
CA SER A 102 7.01 2.57 5.40
C SER A 102 8.28 3.40 5.27
N PRO A 103 8.24 4.73 5.05
CA PRO A 103 7.14 5.58 4.57
C PRO A 103 7.04 5.57 3.04
N ALA A 104 5.83 5.84 2.53
CA ALA A 104 5.56 5.98 1.10
C ALA A 104 4.83 7.28 0.78
N HIS A 105 5.27 8.01 -0.25
CA HIS A 105 4.53 9.19 -0.71
C HIS A 105 3.34 8.77 -1.59
N SER A 106 3.56 7.96 -2.61
CA SER A 106 2.50 7.36 -3.42
C SER A 106 2.62 5.84 -3.46
N LEU A 107 1.55 5.13 -3.13
CA LEU A 107 1.47 3.67 -3.17
C LEU A 107 0.26 3.24 -4.01
N THR A 108 0.52 2.45 -5.05
CA THR A 108 -0.51 1.77 -5.83
C THR A 108 -0.32 0.26 -5.70
N CYS A 109 -1.35 -0.46 -5.24
CA CYS A 109 -1.29 -1.91 -5.10
C CYS A 109 -2.54 -2.59 -5.68
N SER A 110 -2.34 -3.70 -6.39
CA SER A 110 -3.43 -4.53 -6.90
C SER A 110 -3.33 -5.93 -6.34
N GLN A 111 -4.44 -6.47 -5.83
CA GLN A 111 -4.60 -7.84 -5.33
C GLN A 111 -3.60 -8.27 -4.23
N PRO A 112 -3.27 -7.44 -3.22
CA PRO A 112 -2.46 -7.92 -2.10
C PRO A 112 -3.27 -8.88 -1.23
N HIS A 113 -2.65 -9.95 -0.74
CA HIS A 113 -3.27 -10.73 0.34
C HIS A 113 -3.21 -9.94 1.66
N LEU A 114 -2.04 -9.43 2.04
CA LEU A 114 -1.86 -8.52 3.18
C LEU A 114 -1.12 -7.25 2.76
N LEU A 115 -1.66 -6.08 3.09
CA LEU A 115 -1.00 -4.78 2.89
C LEU A 115 -0.96 -3.97 4.18
N THR A 116 0.23 -3.55 4.57
CA THR A 116 0.47 -2.58 5.64
C THR A 116 1.22 -1.38 5.09
N ALA A 117 0.66 -0.18 5.25
CA ALA A 117 1.29 1.07 4.83
C ALA A 117 1.35 2.09 5.98
N SER A 118 2.55 2.59 6.29
CA SER A 118 2.76 3.43 7.46
C SER A 118 4.04 4.27 7.43
N PRO A 119 3.98 5.62 7.40
CA PRO A 119 2.90 6.47 6.92
C PRO A 119 2.79 6.44 5.38
N ALA A 120 1.60 6.78 4.87
CA ALA A 120 1.33 6.95 3.43
C ALA A 120 0.71 8.32 3.14
N HIS A 121 1.22 9.05 2.15
CA HIS A 121 0.55 10.29 1.71
C HIS A 121 -0.65 9.98 0.79
N SER A 122 -0.44 9.21 -0.27
CA SER A 122 -1.51 8.73 -1.16
C SER A 122 -1.44 7.22 -1.33
N LEU A 123 -2.55 6.53 -1.07
CA LEU A 123 -2.67 5.08 -1.19
C LEU A 123 -3.87 4.73 -2.07
N THR A 124 -3.61 4.02 -3.16
CA THR A 124 -4.64 3.39 -4.00
C THR A 124 -4.49 1.88 -3.96
N CYS A 125 -5.54 1.16 -3.56
CA CYS A 125 -5.53 -0.30 -3.50
C CYS A 125 -6.78 -0.91 -4.13
N SER A 126 -6.60 -2.00 -4.87
CA SER A 126 -7.71 -2.76 -5.47
C SER A 126 -7.64 -4.21 -5.02
N GLN A 127 -8.77 -4.75 -4.57
CA GLN A 127 -8.97 -6.15 -4.15
C GLN A 127 -8.00 -6.66 -3.07
N PRO A 128 -7.70 -5.90 -1.99
CA PRO A 128 -6.91 -6.45 -0.89
C PRO A 128 -7.76 -7.46 -0.08
N HIS A 129 -7.16 -8.55 0.36
CA HIS A 129 -7.82 -9.37 1.39
C HIS A 129 -7.77 -8.66 2.75
N LEU A 130 -6.62 -8.12 3.14
CA LEU A 130 -6.49 -7.25 4.32
C LEU A 130 -5.66 -6.01 4.00
N LEU A 131 -6.16 -4.84 4.36
CA LEU A 131 -5.47 -3.57 4.27
C LEU A 131 -5.44 -2.85 5.61
N THR A 132 -4.24 -2.51 6.08
CA THR A 132 -4.00 -1.62 7.22
C THR A 132 -3.21 -0.40 6.76
N ALA A 133 -3.73 0.81 7.00
CA ALA A 133 -3.07 2.06 6.65
C ALA A 133 -3.02 3.02 7.85
N SER A 134 -1.83 3.46 8.24
CA SER A 134 -1.64 4.24 9.46
C SER A 134 -0.34 5.04 9.52
N PRO A 135 -0.35 6.38 9.55
CA PRO A 135 -1.40 7.28 9.09
C PRO A 135 -1.48 7.32 7.55
N ALA A 136 -2.65 7.72 7.03
CA ALA A 136 -2.88 7.96 5.61
C ALA A 136 -3.46 9.36 5.36
N HIS A 137 -2.90 10.14 4.42
CA HIS A 137 -3.51 11.40 4.05
C HIS A 137 -4.68 11.21 3.06
N SER A 138 -4.48 10.46 1.99
CA SER A 138 -5.55 10.07 1.05
C SER A 138 -5.51 8.56 0.80
N LEU A 139 -6.66 7.91 0.98
CA LEU A 139 -6.83 6.47 0.77
C LEU A 139 -8.02 6.20 -0.14
N THR A 140 -7.76 5.55 -1.27
CA THR A 140 -8.77 5.00 -2.17
C THR A 140 -8.65 3.47 -2.20
N CYS A 141 -9.72 2.77 -1.84
CA CYS A 141 -9.75 1.31 -1.87
C CYS A 141 -10.99 0.77 -2.58
N SER A 142 -10.82 -0.29 -3.37
CA SER A 142 -11.94 -0.99 -4.03
C SER A 142 -11.93 -2.46 -3.66
N GLN A 143 -13.09 -2.98 -3.27
CA GLN A 143 -13.34 -4.40 -2.95
C GLN A 143 -12.40 -5.00 -1.87
N PRO A 144 -12.10 -4.32 -0.74
CA PRO A 144 -11.36 -4.96 0.33
C PRO A 144 -12.24 -5.99 1.07
N HIS A 145 -11.67 -7.12 1.45
CA HIS A 145 -12.36 -7.97 2.43
C HIS A 145 -12.31 -7.35 3.83
N LEU A 146 -11.14 -6.88 4.28
CA LEU A 146 -10.99 -6.10 5.52
C LEU A 146 -10.15 -4.85 5.27
N LEU A 147 -10.68 -3.69 5.65
CA LEU A 147 -9.94 -2.43 5.64
C LEU A 147 -9.94 -1.78 7.03
N THR A 148 -8.73 -1.48 7.54
CA THR A 148 -8.50 -0.67 8.73
C THR A 148 -7.67 0.56 8.37
N ALA A 149 -8.17 1.75 8.68
CA ALA A 149 -7.46 3.02 8.43
C ALA A 149 -7.44 3.90 9.68
N SER A 150 -6.24 4.29 10.13
CA SER A 150 -6.06 5.01 11.39
C SER A 150 -4.75 5.77 11.49
N PRO A 151 -4.73 7.11 11.66
CA PRO A 151 -5.74 8.07 11.23
C PRO A 151 -5.77 8.20 9.69
N ALA A 152 -6.91 8.64 9.15
CA ALA A 152 -7.07 8.97 7.74
C ALA A 152 -7.60 10.40 7.55
N HIS A 153 -7.02 11.20 6.65
CA HIS A 153 -7.60 12.51 6.33
C HIS A 153 -8.76 12.38 5.32
N SER A 154 -8.53 11.74 4.18
CA SER A 154 -9.58 11.41 3.21
C SER A 154 -9.59 9.90 2.91
N LEU A 155 -10.76 9.27 3.03
CA LEU A 155 -10.97 7.85 2.76
C LEU A 155 -12.15 7.68 1.80
N THR A 156 -11.89 7.06 0.64
CA THR A 156 -12.91 6.59 -0.30
C THR A 156 -12.81 5.07 -0.41
N CYS A 157 -13.90 4.36 -0.13
CA CYS A 157 -13.96 2.90 -0.25
C CYS A 157 -15.21 2.45 -1.00
N SER A 158 -15.06 1.45 -1.86
CA SER A 158 -16.19 0.80 -2.54
C SER A 158 -16.21 -0.70 -2.25
N GLN A 159 -17.40 -1.22 -1.96
CA GLN A 159 -17.68 -2.64 -1.72
C GLN A 159 -16.79 -3.33 -0.66
N PRO A 160 -16.50 -2.72 0.50
CA PRO A 160 -15.81 -3.44 1.55
C PRO A 160 -16.72 -4.49 2.20
N HIS A 161 -16.17 -5.65 2.53
CA HIS A 161 -16.89 -6.56 3.44
C HIS A 161 -16.87 -5.99 4.87
N LEU A 162 -15.69 -5.61 5.38
CA LEU A 162 -15.55 -4.89 6.65
C LEU A 162 -14.68 -3.65 6.48
N LEU A 163 -15.17 -2.50 6.95
CA LEU A 163 -14.42 -1.26 7.04
C LEU A 163 -14.41 -0.70 8.45
N THR A 164 -13.21 -0.45 8.99
CA THR A 164 -12.99 0.30 10.23
C THR A 164 -12.13 1.54 9.95
N ALA A 165 -12.61 2.72 10.31
CA ALA A 165 -11.87 3.97 10.16
C ALA A 165 -11.86 4.77 11.47
N SER A 166 -10.66 5.12 11.97
CA SER A 166 -10.52 5.76 13.28
C SER A 166 -9.18 6.49 13.47
N PRO A 167 -9.13 7.81 13.69
CA PRO A 167 -10.10 8.82 13.27
C PRO A 167 -10.07 9.03 11.75
N ALA A 168 -11.18 9.54 11.19
CA ALA A 168 -11.27 9.96 9.79
C ALA A 168 -11.76 11.41 9.68
N HIS A 169 -11.14 12.24 8.84
CA HIS A 169 -11.69 13.58 8.58
C HIS A 169 -12.84 13.52 7.56
N SER A 170 -12.63 12.93 6.39
CA SER A 170 -13.68 12.69 5.40
C SER A 170 -13.72 11.21 5.00
N LEU A 171 -14.90 10.59 5.09
CA LEU A 171 -15.13 9.19 4.74
C LEU A 171 -16.28 9.08 3.75
N THR A 172 -16.01 8.52 2.57
CA THR A 172 -17.02 8.13 1.58
C THR A 172 -16.97 6.62 1.39
N CYS A 173 -18.09 5.94 1.59
CA CYS A 173 -18.19 4.49 1.43
C CYS A 173 -19.43 4.10 0.62
N SER A 174 -19.28 3.18 -0.33
CA SER A 174 -20.40 2.60 -1.07
C SER A 174 -20.48 1.09 -0.87
N GLN A 175 -21.68 0.59 -0.63
CA GLN A 175 -22.02 -0.83 -0.50
C GLN A 175 -21.17 -1.60 0.54
N PRO A 176 -20.90 -1.07 1.75
CA PRO A 176 -20.24 -1.87 2.78
C PRO A 176 -21.18 -2.94 3.33
N HIS A 177 -20.66 -4.15 3.59
CA HIS A 177 -21.41 -5.08 4.44
C HIS A 177 -21.41 -4.60 5.90
N LEU A 178 -20.24 -4.23 6.44
CA LEU A 178 -20.12 -3.58 7.74
C LEU A 178 -19.20 -2.36 7.66
N LEU A 179 -19.68 -1.22 8.16
CA LEU A 179 -18.91 0.01 8.30
C LEU A 179 -18.92 0.48 9.76
N THR A 180 -17.74 0.59 10.36
CA THR A 180 -17.50 1.24 11.66
C THR A 180 -16.61 2.46 11.47
N ALA A 181 -17.08 3.64 11.89
CA ALA A 181 -16.32 4.89 11.82
C ALA A 181 -16.34 5.64 13.16
N SER A 182 -15.16 5.95 13.71
CA SER A 182 -15.05 6.55 15.04
C SER A 182 -13.69 7.21 15.31
N PRO A 183 -13.60 8.52 15.61
CA PRO A 183 -14.52 9.58 15.21
C PRO A 183 -14.41 9.87 13.70
N ALA A 184 -15.48 10.43 13.12
CA ALA A 184 -15.49 10.95 11.76
C ALA A 184 -15.91 12.43 11.75
N HIS A 185 -15.28 13.29 10.95
CA HIS A 185 -15.81 14.64 10.76
C HIS A 185 -16.96 14.64 9.73
N SER A 186 -16.73 14.14 8.51
CA SER A 186 -17.78 13.92 7.51
C SER A 186 -17.84 12.46 7.11
N LEU A 187 -19.04 11.86 7.14
CA LEU A 187 -19.30 10.49 6.70
C LEU A 187 -20.43 10.47 5.67
N THR A 188 -20.15 9.97 4.48
CA THR A 188 -21.14 9.66 3.44
C THR A 188 -21.13 8.16 3.17
N CYS A 189 -22.27 7.48 3.36
CA CYS A 189 -22.37 6.03 3.18
C CYS A 189 -23.62 5.63 2.39
N SER A 190 -23.45 4.94 1.26
CA SER A 190 -24.58 4.46 0.44
C SER A 190 -24.71 2.94 0.53
N GLN A 191 -25.94 2.46 0.72
CA GLN A 191 -26.31 1.03 0.77
C GLN A 191 -25.51 0.17 1.78
N PRO A 192 -25.30 0.62 3.04
CA PRO A 192 -24.68 -0.25 4.03
C PRO A 192 -25.65 -1.34 4.50
N HIS A 193 -25.14 -2.56 4.69
CA HIS A 193 -25.91 -3.55 5.45
C HIS A 193 -25.90 -3.19 6.95
N LEU A 194 -24.73 -2.89 7.53
CA LEU A 194 -24.62 -2.36 8.89
C LEU A 194 -23.72 -1.11 8.91
N LEU A 195 -24.23 -0.02 9.48
CA LEU A 195 -23.49 1.23 9.70
C LEU A 195 -23.44 1.59 11.20
N THR A 196 -22.23 1.61 11.76
CA THR A 196 -21.92 2.14 13.10
C THR A 196 -21.05 3.38 12.97
N ALA A 197 -21.53 4.53 13.45
CA ALA A 197 -20.79 5.80 13.39
C ALA A 197 -20.83 6.52 14.74
N SER A 198 -19.67 6.75 15.38
CA SER A 198 -19.64 7.41 16.69
C SER A 198 -18.28 8.00 17.08
N PRO A 199 -18.16 9.30 17.42
CA PRO A 199 -19.01 10.42 17.02
C PRO A 199 -18.79 10.79 15.54
N ALA A 200 -19.80 11.39 14.91
CA ALA A 200 -19.70 11.95 13.57
C ALA A 200 -20.12 13.43 13.59
N HIS A 201 -19.42 14.37 12.94
CA HIS A 201 -19.95 15.75 12.86
C HIS A 201 -21.11 15.83 11.87
N SER A 202 -20.90 15.37 10.63
CA SER A 202 -21.94 15.23 9.60
C SER A 202 -22.03 13.79 9.12
N LEU A 203 -23.25 13.23 9.10
CA LEU A 203 -23.54 11.89 8.60
C LEU A 203 -24.62 11.94 7.53
N THR A 204 -24.26 11.56 6.31
CA THR A 204 -25.18 11.31 5.19
C THR A 204 -25.21 9.83 4.89
N CYS A 205 -26.39 9.21 4.93
CA CYS A 205 -26.56 7.82 4.55
C CYS A 205 -27.75 7.60 3.60
N SER A 206 -27.76 6.47 2.89
CA SER A 206 -28.88 6.12 2.00
C SER A 206 -29.08 4.61 2.01
N GLN A 207 -30.33 4.18 2.22
CA GLN A 207 -30.73 2.77 2.23
C GLN A 207 -29.93 1.87 3.21
N PRO A 208 -29.70 2.27 4.48
CA PRO A 208 -29.10 1.37 5.46
C PRO A 208 -30.08 0.25 5.84
N HIS A 209 -29.60 -0.99 5.96
CA HIS A 209 -30.40 -2.07 6.57
C HIS A 209 -30.42 -1.94 8.10
N LEU A 210 -29.27 -1.65 8.72
CA LEU A 210 -29.18 -1.31 10.14
C LEU A 210 -28.25 -0.11 10.36
N LEU A 211 -28.72 0.87 11.15
CA LEU A 211 -27.99 2.10 11.48
C LEU A 211 -27.86 2.26 13.00
N THR A 212 -26.64 2.42 13.49
CA THR A 212 -26.32 2.85 14.85
C THR A 212 -25.43 4.10 14.77
N ALA A 213 -25.96 5.27 15.17
CA ALA A 213 -25.22 6.54 15.15
C ALA A 213 -25.35 7.27 16.49
N SER A 214 -24.26 7.83 17.02
CA SER A 214 -24.25 8.55 18.31
C SER A 214 -23.01 9.41 18.54
N PRO A 215 -23.14 10.61 19.14
CA PRO A 215 -23.96 11.73 18.67
C PRO A 215 -23.49 12.23 17.28
N ALA A 216 -24.43 12.73 16.48
CA ALA A 216 -24.15 13.44 15.23
C ALA A 216 -24.70 14.86 15.26
N HIS A 217 -23.94 15.85 14.76
CA HIS A 217 -24.43 17.24 14.70
C HIS A 217 -25.42 17.44 13.55
N SER A 218 -25.16 16.81 12.41
CA SER A 218 -26.07 16.72 11.28
C SER A 218 -26.24 15.26 10.85
N LEU A 219 -27.49 14.84 10.65
CA LEU A 219 -27.87 13.50 10.22
C LEU A 219 -28.85 13.61 9.05
N THR A 220 -28.50 13.06 7.89
CA THR A 220 -29.38 12.90 6.73
C THR A 220 -29.36 11.44 6.29
N CYS A 221 -30.46 10.74 6.50
CA CYS A 221 -30.75 9.38 6.07
C CYS A 221 -32.25 9.34 5.71
#